data_AF-A0A6N6SSX3-F1
#
_entry.id   AF-A0A6N6SSX3-F1
#
_cell.length_a   1.000
_cell.length_b   1.000
_cell.length_c   1.000
_cell.angle_alpha   90.00
_cell.angle_beta   90.00
_cell.angle_gamma   90.00
#
_symmetry.space_group_name_H-M   'P 1'
#
loop_
_entity.id
_entity.type
_entity.pdbx_description
1 polymer ?
#
loop_
_entity_poly.entity_id
_entity_poly.type
_entity_poly.pdbx_seq_one_letter_code
_entity_poly.pdbx_strand_id
1 'polypeptide(L)'
;MAPVELKTVLLVAALNPVVVLVAVLMGRSASQWQKLPVAAFAAALAGSALIWLAVWAGVSSVAGVGRAAAGVFVAEFVFGLLWAAIGYQWGQRRR
;
A
#
# COMPACT_ATOMS: atom_id res chain seq x y z
N MET A 1 8.53 13.75 22.31
CA MET A 1 7.98 13.64 20.94
C MET A 1 6.48 13.39 21.04
N ALA A 2 5.66 14.08 20.26
CA ALA A 2 4.23 13.80 20.19
C ALA A 2 3.97 12.46 19.46
N PRO A 3 2.95 11.68 19.87
CA PRO A 3 2.53 10.47 19.17
C PRO A 3 2.20 10.75 17.70
N VAL A 4 2.42 9.77 16.82
CA VAL A 4 1.99 9.88 15.42
C VAL A 4 0.49 9.66 15.36
N GLU A 5 -0.23 10.58 14.71
CA GLU A 5 -1.68 10.49 14.57
C GLU A 5 -2.07 9.32 13.65
N LEU A 6 -2.99 8.46 14.14
CA LEU A 6 -3.52 7.33 13.37
C LEU A 6 -4.16 7.77 12.05
N LYS A 7 -4.85 8.91 12.05
CA LYS A 7 -5.46 9.50 10.84
C LYS A 7 -4.42 9.71 9.73
N THR A 8 -3.25 10.24 10.08
CA THR A 8 -2.17 10.48 9.12
C THR A 8 -1.64 9.19 8.53
N VAL A 9 -1.45 8.16 9.35
CA VAL A 9 -1.02 6.82 8.90
C VAL A 9 -2.02 6.23 7.90
N LEU A 10 -3.31 6.28 8.24
CA LEU A 10 -4.37 5.74 7.39
C LEU A 10 -4.49 6.50 6.06
N LEU A 11 -4.42 7.83 6.09
CA LEU A 11 -4.52 8.65 4.88
C LEU A 11 -3.32 8.44 3.95
N VAL A 12 -2.11 8.36 4.51
CA VAL A 12 -0.90 8.11 3.71
C VAL A 12 -0.98 6.75 3.04
N ALA A 13 -1.37 5.71 3.78
CA ALA A 13 -1.51 4.37 3.22
C ALA A 13 -2.62 4.28 2.15
N ALA A 14 -3.78 4.91 2.40
CA ALA A 14 -4.93 4.87 1.49
C ALA A 14 -4.69 5.65 0.18
N LEU A 15 -3.94 6.76 0.26
CA LEU A 15 -3.68 7.65 -0.87
C LEU A 15 -2.34 7.36 -1.56
N ASN A 16 -1.63 6.29 -1.18
CA ASN A 16 -0.37 5.93 -1.82
C ASN A 16 -0.61 5.36 -3.23
N PRO A 17 -0.27 6.09 -4.32
CA PRO A 17 -0.55 5.62 -5.67
C PRO A 17 0.23 4.35 -6.04
N VAL A 18 1.39 4.11 -5.42
CA VAL A 18 2.19 2.89 -5.67
C VAL A 18 1.47 1.66 -5.15
N VAL A 19 0.84 1.75 -3.97
CA VAL A 19 0.05 0.65 -3.41
C VAL A 19 -1.10 0.29 -4.35
N VAL A 20 -1.85 1.29 -4.82
CA VAL A 20 -2.98 1.10 -5.75
C VAL A 20 -2.51 0.41 -7.03
N LEU A 21 -1.48 0.97 -7.68
CA LEU A 21 -0.97 0.48 -8.96
C LEU A 21 -0.49 -0.97 -8.86
N VAL A 22 0.39 -1.26 -7.89
CA VAL A 22 0.98 -2.60 -7.73
C VAL A 22 -0.09 -3.61 -7.35
N ALA A 23 -0.98 -3.28 -6.41
CA ALA A 23 -2.04 -4.18 -5.98
C ALA A 23 -3.00 -4.52 -7.12
N VAL A 24 -3.44 -3.53 -7.89
CA VAL A 24 -4.36 -3.75 -9.02
C VAL A 24 -3.69 -4.56 -10.12
N LEU A 25 -2.46 -4.23 -10.52
CA LEU A 25 -1.75 -4.94 -11.60
C LEU A 25 -1.48 -6.41 -11.24
N MET A 26 -1.03 -6.67 -10.02
CA MET A 26 -0.77 -8.03 -9.55
C MET A 26 -2.08 -8.79 -9.30
N GLY A 27 -3.09 -8.14 -8.73
CA GLY A 27 -4.43 -8.72 -8.51
C GLY A 27 -5.07 -9.18 -9.81
N ARG A 28 -5.00 -8.35 -10.88
CA ARG A 28 -5.50 -8.72 -12.23
C ARG A 28 -4.83 -9.96 -12.81
N SER A 29 -3.58 -10.21 -12.43
CA SER A 29 -2.77 -11.34 -12.92
C SER A 29 -2.91 -12.60 -12.06
N ALA A 30 -3.58 -12.50 -10.91
CA ALA A 30 -3.74 -13.63 -10.00
C ALA A 30 -4.67 -14.69 -10.60
N SER A 31 -4.21 -15.95 -10.59
CA SER A 31 -5.01 -17.11 -11.02
C SER A 31 -5.94 -17.64 -9.93
N GLN A 32 -5.69 -17.27 -8.68
CA GLN A 32 -6.31 -17.81 -7.48
C GLN A 32 -6.43 -16.71 -6.43
N TRP A 33 -7.50 -16.73 -5.64
CA TRP A 33 -7.74 -15.72 -4.61
C TRP A 33 -6.67 -15.75 -3.49
N GLN A 34 -6.02 -16.91 -3.27
CA GLN A 34 -4.92 -17.06 -2.31
C GLN A 34 -3.67 -16.26 -2.69
N LYS A 35 -3.56 -15.73 -3.92
CA LYS A 35 -2.45 -14.87 -4.35
C LYS A 35 -2.68 -13.39 -4.01
N LEU A 36 -3.88 -12.99 -3.60
CA LEU A 36 -4.17 -11.60 -3.25
C LEU A 36 -3.37 -11.09 -2.05
N PRO A 37 -3.14 -11.88 -0.97
CA PRO A 37 -2.22 -11.49 0.09
C PRO A 37 -0.80 -11.24 -0.42
N VAL A 38 -0.31 -12.01 -1.40
CA VAL A 38 1.01 -11.79 -2.00
C VAL A 38 1.06 -10.48 -2.80
N ALA A 39 0.01 -10.18 -3.56
CA ALA A 39 -0.13 -8.91 -4.29
C ALA A 39 -0.19 -7.72 -3.33
N ALA A 40 -0.95 -7.83 -2.24
CA ALA A 40 -1.04 -6.81 -1.20
C ALA A 40 0.29 -6.59 -0.46
N PHE A 41 1.02 -7.67 -0.18
CA PHE A 41 2.35 -7.61 0.45
C PHE A 41 3.36 -6.89 -0.46
N ALA A 42 3.38 -7.25 -1.74
CA ALA A 42 4.24 -6.57 -2.73
C ALA A 42 3.86 -5.08 -2.86
N ALA A 43 2.57 -4.75 -2.86
CA ALA A 43 2.09 -3.37 -2.89
C ALA A 43 2.51 -2.58 -1.65
N ALA A 44 2.40 -3.18 -0.45
CA ALA A 44 2.84 -2.57 0.81
C ALA A 44 4.36 -2.36 0.85
N LEU A 45 5.15 -3.33 0.38
CA LEU A 45 6.61 -3.16 0.26
C LEU A 45 6.97 -2.01 -0.68
N ALA A 46 6.35 -1.95 -1.85
CA ALA A 46 6.60 -0.89 -2.82
C ALA A 46 6.14 0.49 -2.31
N GLY A 47 4.97 0.55 -1.66
CA GLY A 47 4.44 1.77 -1.05
C GLY A 47 5.34 2.30 0.06
N SER A 48 5.75 1.42 0.98
CA SER A 48 6.66 1.75 2.06
C SER A 48 8.05 2.17 1.55
N ALA A 49 8.53 1.55 0.47
CA ALA A 49 9.77 1.98 -0.19
C ALA A 49 9.66 3.40 -0.77
N LEU A 50 8.52 3.77 -1.37
CA LEU A 50 8.28 5.14 -1.82
C LEU A 50 8.30 6.13 -0.65
N ILE A 51 7.67 5.78 0.48
CA ILE A 51 7.64 6.65 1.67
C ILE A 51 9.06 6.80 2.24
N TRP A 52 9.83 5.71 2.30
CA TRP A 52 11.22 5.76 2.72
C TRP A 52 12.06 6.69 1.82
N LEU A 53 11.91 6.58 0.50
CA LEU A 53 12.57 7.49 -0.46
C LEU A 53 12.15 8.95 -0.26
N ALA A 54 10.88 9.22 0.00
CA ALA A 54 10.39 10.57 0.22
C ALA A 54 10.93 11.18 1.53
N VAL A 55 11.01 10.39 2.61
CA VAL A 55 11.66 10.80 3.86
C VAL A 55 13.15 11.05 3.65
N TRP A 56 13.83 10.15 2.95
CA TRP A 56 15.25 10.28 2.62
C TRP A 56 15.53 11.54 1.77
N ALA A 57 14.66 11.86 0.82
CA ALA A 57 14.72 13.07 -0.01
C ALA A 57 14.34 14.37 0.75
N GLY A 58 14.00 14.29 2.04
CA GLY A 58 13.69 15.46 2.86
C GLY A 58 12.30 16.04 2.64
N VAL A 59 11.34 15.27 2.13
CA VAL A 59 9.96 15.72 1.95
C VAL A 59 9.30 15.91 3.32
N SER A 60 9.16 17.18 3.73
CA SER A 60 8.74 17.57 5.08
C SER A 60 7.32 17.11 5.45
N SER A 61 6.43 16.98 4.47
CA SER A 61 5.03 16.53 4.68
C SER A 61 4.91 15.07 5.14
N VAL A 62 5.92 14.24 4.88
CA VAL A 62 5.92 12.80 5.25
C VAL A 62 6.97 12.45 6.30
N ALA A 63 7.80 13.41 6.74
CA ALA A 63 8.85 13.19 7.73
C ALA A 63 8.33 12.61 9.06
N GLY A 64 7.14 13.04 9.50
CA GLY A 64 6.50 12.53 10.72
C GLY A 64 6.04 11.07 10.59
N VAL A 65 5.76 10.62 9.37
CA VAL A 65 5.18 9.31 9.06
C VAL A 65 6.23 8.20 9.13
N GLY A 66 7.49 8.52 8.85
CA GLY A 66 8.60 7.56 8.95
C GLY A 66 8.74 6.95 10.35
N ARG A 67 8.33 7.65 11.41
CA ARG A 67 8.33 7.11 12.79
C ARG A 67 7.28 6.00 13.02
N ALA A 68 6.27 5.91 12.14
CA ALA A 68 5.21 4.91 12.20
C ALA A 68 5.29 3.90 11.05
N ALA A 69 6.50 3.64 10.52
CA ALA A 69 6.73 2.80 9.34
C ALA A 69 5.99 1.44 9.41
N ALA A 70 6.03 0.75 10.55
CA ALA A 70 5.31 -0.52 10.72
C ALA A 70 3.79 -0.36 10.61
N GLY A 71 3.23 0.70 11.20
CA GLY A 71 1.79 0.99 11.11
C GLY A 71 1.36 1.37 9.69
N VAL A 72 2.20 2.12 8.99
CA VAL A 72 2.02 2.44 7.57
C VAL A 72 2.03 1.18 6.73
N PHE A 73 3.04 0.32 6.88
CA PHE A 73 3.14 -0.94 6.16
C PHE A 73 1.89 -1.83 6.36
N VAL A 74 1.43 -1.98 7.61
CA VAL A 74 0.21 -2.75 7.91
C VAL A 74 -1.02 -2.12 7.27
N ALA A 75 -1.17 -0.79 7.34
CA ALA A 75 -2.27 -0.10 6.69
C ALA A 75 -2.22 -0.26 5.16
N GLU A 76 -1.04 -0.12 4.55
CA GLU A 76 -0.83 -0.33 3.12
C GLU A 76 -1.13 -1.76 2.70
N PHE A 77 -0.83 -2.76 3.54
CA PHE A 77 -1.19 -4.15 3.28
C PHE A 77 -2.71 -4.35 3.28
N VAL A 78 -3.42 -3.78 4.26
CA VAL A 78 -4.88 -3.86 4.33
C VAL A 78 -5.53 -3.17 3.13
N PHE A 79 -5.11 -1.95 2.78
CA PHE A 79 -5.61 -1.27 1.58
C PHE A 79 -5.19 -2.00 0.30
N GLY A 80 -3.97 -2.54 0.25
CA GLY A 80 -3.46 -3.35 -0.84
C GLY A 80 -4.30 -4.60 -1.09
N LEU A 81 -4.84 -5.25 -0.05
CA LEU A 81 -5.78 -6.37 -0.21
C LEU A 81 -7.07 -5.93 -0.90
N LEU A 82 -7.61 -4.77 -0.53
CA LEU A 82 -8.83 -4.24 -1.17
C LEU A 82 -8.59 -3.94 -2.65
N TRP A 83 -7.47 -3.29 -2.98
CA TRP A 83 -7.11 -2.98 -4.36
C TRP A 83 -6.76 -4.22 -5.18
N ALA A 84 -6.09 -5.21 -4.58
CA ALA A 84 -5.81 -6.48 -5.23
C ALA A 84 -7.10 -7.25 -5.52
N ALA A 85 -8.07 -7.24 -4.61
CA ALA A 85 -9.39 -7.85 -4.83
C ALA A 85 -10.14 -7.18 -6.00
N ILE A 86 -10.12 -5.84 -6.08
CA ILE A 86 -10.68 -5.10 -7.22
C ILE A 86 -9.98 -5.50 -8.53
N GLY A 87 -8.65 -5.54 -8.52
CA GLY A 87 -7.86 -5.98 -9.66
C GLY A 87 -8.21 -7.40 -10.11
N TYR A 88 -8.32 -8.34 -9.18
CA TYR A 88 -8.69 -9.72 -9.44
C TYR A 88 -10.06 -9.86 -10.09
N GLN A 89 -11.07 -9.20 -9.53
CA GLN A 89 -12.43 -9.20 -10.10
C GLN A 89 -12.45 -8.63 -11.52
N TRP A 90 -11.70 -7.54 -11.77
CA TRP A 90 -11.58 -6.99 -13.12
C TRP A 90 -10.85 -7.91 -14.10
N GLY A 91 -9.85 -8.68 -13.63
CA GLY A 91 -9.14 -9.66 -14.43
C GLY A 91 -10.02 -10.86 -14.79
N GLN A 92 -10.83 -11.34 -13.84
CA GLN A 92 -11.76 -12.45 -14.05
C GLN A 92 -12.88 -12.12 -15.02
N ARG A 93 -13.43 -10.90 -14.99
CA ARG A 93 -14.50 -10.48 -15.93
C ARG A 93 -14.06 -10.44 -17.40
N ARG A 94 -12.77 -10.48 -17.68
CA ARG A 94 -12.20 -10.39 -19.04
C ARG A 94 -11.75 -11.75 -19.60
N ARG A 95 -11.89 -12.83 -18.84
CA ARG A 95 -11.57 -14.21 -19.25
C ARG A 95 -12.86 -14.99 -19.41
#